data_AF-L9KUX7-F1
#
_entry.id   AF-L9KUX7-F1
#
_cell.length_a   1.000
_cell.length_b   1.000
_cell.length_c   1.000
_cell.angle_alpha   90.00
_cell.angle_beta   90.00
_cell.angle_gamma   90.00
#
_symmetry.space_group_name_H-M   'P 1'
#
loop_
_entity.id
_entity.type
_entity.pdbx_description
1 polymer ?
#
loop_
_entity_poly.entity_id
_entity_poly.type
_entity_poly.pdbx_seq_one_letter_code
_entity_poly.pdbx_strand_id
1 'polypeptide(L)'
;MAEKIFSFILKQLISKLRDFLLVFNRMTELCFRCCVPSLYHRALDTEEEACLHGCGGKMLYSIHCLTAAYVQLMPALVQHHIADCQAASAVPGVAADQCRGSPSSS
;
A
#
# COMPACT_ATOMS: atom_id res chain seq x y z
N MET A 1 -28.68 14.73 -1.80
CA MET A 1 -27.77 14.07 -2.78
C MET A 1 -26.36 14.68 -2.73
N ALA A 2 -26.23 16.01 -2.81
CA ALA A 2 -24.95 16.72 -2.70
C ALA A 2 -24.15 16.38 -1.42
N GLU A 3 -24.80 16.28 -0.26
CA GLU A 3 -24.14 15.94 1.00
C GLU A 3 -23.51 14.53 1.00
N LYS A 4 -24.20 13.54 0.38
CA LYS A 4 -23.68 12.17 0.22
C LYS A 4 -22.49 12.13 -0.75
N ILE A 5 -22.53 12.92 -1.82
CA ILE A 5 -21.43 13.06 -2.78
C ILE A 5 -20.21 13.70 -2.10
N PHE A 6 -20.40 14.79 -1.37
CA PHE A 6 -19.32 15.44 -0.62
C PHE A 6 -18.70 14.50 0.42
N SER A 7 -19.53 13.79 1.19
CA SER A 7 -19.06 12.78 2.14
C SER A 7 -18.25 11.67 1.48
N PHE A 8 -18.69 11.17 0.32
CA PHE A 8 -17.96 10.15 -0.43
C PHE A 8 -16.61 10.67 -0.93
N ILE A 9 -16.57 11.85 -1.55
CA ILE A 9 -15.33 12.46 -2.05
C ILE A 9 -14.35 12.71 -0.91
N LEU A 10 -14.82 13.27 0.21
CA LEU A 10 -13.99 13.55 1.37
C LEU A 10 -13.40 12.27 1.95
N LYS A 11 -14.20 11.20 2.08
CA LYS A 11 -13.69 9.89 2.54
C LYS A 11 -12.61 9.33 1.61
N GLN A 12 -12.81 9.41 0.30
CA GLN A 12 -11.81 8.94 -0.66
C GLN A 12 -10.52 9.76 -0.55
N LEU A 13 -10.62 11.09 -0.47
CA LEU A 13 -9.45 11.96 -0.31
C LEU A 13 -8.65 11.64 0.96
N ILE A 14 -9.34 11.49 2.10
CA ILE A 14 -8.69 11.16 3.38
C ILE A 14 -7.99 9.80 3.29
N SER A 15 -8.61 8.80 2.66
CA SER A 15 -7.97 7.50 2.46
C SER A 15 -6.70 7.63 1.63
N LYS A 16 -6.75 8.35 0.50
CA LYS A 16 -5.57 8.56 -0.36
C LYS A 16 -4.44 9.29 0.36
N LEU A 17 -4.78 10.30 1.16
CA LEU A 17 -3.80 10.99 1.99
C LEU A 17 -3.17 10.07 3.03
N ARG A 18 -3.99 9.26 3.71
CA ARG A 18 -3.50 8.28 4.69
C ARG A 18 -2.54 7.28 4.05
N ASP A 19 -2.91 6.73 2.90
CA ASP A 19 -2.08 5.76 2.17
C ASP A 19 -0.74 6.40 1.77
N PHE A 20 -0.77 7.64 1.27
CA PHE A 20 0.44 8.38 0.95
C PHE A 20 1.34 8.58 2.17
N LEU A 21 0.77 9.03 3.30
CA LEU A 21 1.54 9.29 4.52
C LEU A 21 2.15 8.00 5.10
N LEU A 22 1.44 6.87 5.01
CA LEU A 22 1.98 5.60 5.46
C LEU A 22 3.23 5.20 4.66
N VAL A 23 3.15 5.32 3.34
CA VAL A 23 4.28 5.01 2.44
C VAL A 23 5.42 6.01 2.61
N PHE A 24 5.10 7.31 2.72
CA PHE A 24 6.08 8.35 2.96
C PHE A 24 6.84 8.13 4.26
N ASN A 25 6.13 7.89 5.37
CA ASN A 25 6.76 7.65 6.67
C ASN A 25 7.62 6.38 6.66
N ARG A 26 7.20 5.34 5.94
CA ARG A 26 8.02 4.13 5.80
C ARG A 26 9.26 4.38 4.96
N MET A 27 9.14 5.16 3.89
CA MET A 27 10.26 5.54 3.04
C MET A 27 11.28 6.37 3.83
N THR A 28 10.84 7.35 4.62
CA THR A 28 11.75 8.19 5.42
C THR A 28 12.49 7.37 6.48
N GLU A 29 11.80 6.49 7.21
CA GLU A 29 12.42 5.58 8.19
C GLU A 29 13.47 4.68 7.53
N LEU A 30 13.13 4.05 6.40
CA LEU A 30 14.02 3.11 5.72
C LEU A 30 15.23 3.82 5.12
N CYS A 31 15.03 4.94 4.43
CA CYS A 31 16.14 5.69 3.83
C CYS A 31 17.06 6.27 4.90
N PHE A 32 16.53 6.74 6.03
CA PHE A 32 17.35 7.17 7.16
C PHE A 32 18.20 6.02 7.70
N ARG A 33 17.59 4.86 7.99
CA ARG A 33 18.29 3.68 8.50
C ARG A 33 19.37 3.15 7.54
N CYS A 34 19.16 3.26 6.23
CA CYS A 34 20.08 2.76 5.22
C CYS A 34 21.21 3.74 4.89
N CYS A 35 20.94 5.05 4.93
CA CYS A 35 21.86 6.06 4.42
C CYS A 35 22.58 6.88 5.49
N VAL A 36 22.09 6.94 6.73
CA VAL A 36 22.68 7.74 7.81
C VAL A 36 23.28 6.79 8.87
N PRO A 37 24.56 6.41 8.74
CA PRO A 37 25.18 5.43 9.64
C PRO A 37 25.50 6.01 11.03
N SER A 38 25.65 7.33 11.16
CA SER A 38 26.00 7.98 12.42
C SER A 38 25.48 9.42 12.47
N LEU A 39 25.35 10.01 13.66
CA LEU A 39 24.85 11.37 13.86
C LEU A 39 25.90 12.28 14.52
N TYR A 40 27.16 12.16 14.12
CA TYR A 40 28.24 12.98 14.67
C TYR A 40 28.07 14.47 14.35
N HIS A 41 27.41 14.78 13.24
CA HIS A 41 27.16 16.14 12.76
C HIS A 41 25.66 16.34 12.59
N ARG A 42 25.19 17.58 12.76
CA ARG A 42 23.75 17.90 12.64
C ARG A 42 23.28 17.90 11.19
N ALA A 43 24.13 18.35 10.27
CA ALA A 43 23.84 18.39 8.84
C ALA A 43 24.28 17.07 8.20
N LEU A 44 23.58 16.68 7.13
CA LEU A 44 23.96 15.55 6.31
C LEU A 44 25.23 15.88 5.54
N ASP A 45 26.08 14.89 5.34
CA ASP A 45 27.20 15.01 4.41
C ASP A 45 26.76 14.77 2.95
N THR A 46 27.64 15.05 2.00
CA THR A 46 27.33 14.91 0.57
C THR A 46 27.08 13.45 0.14
N GLU A 47 27.66 12.47 0.83
CA GLU A 47 27.47 11.05 0.53
C GLU A 47 26.10 10.58 1.03
N GLU A 48 25.71 10.99 2.24
CA GLU A 48 24.40 10.75 2.84
C GLU A 48 23.29 11.38 1.99
N GLU A 49 23.46 12.63 1.55
CA GLU A 49 22.52 13.32 0.64
C GLU A 49 22.34 12.56 -0.68
N ALA A 50 23.45 12.14 -1.32
CA ALA A 50 23.40 11.36 -2.55
C ALA A 50 22.72 10.00 -2.35
N CYS A 51 23.00 9.33 -1.23
CA CYS A 51 22.34 8.07 -0.86
C CYS A 51 20.83 8.26 -0.66
N LEU A 52 20.40 9.29 0.07
CA LEU A 52 18.99 9.58 0.33
C LEU A 52 18.23 9.86 -0.98
N HIS A 53 18.81 10.65 -1.88
CA HIS A 53 18.23 10.90 -3.21
C HIS A 53 18.06 9.60 -4.00
N GLY A 54 19.10 8.75 -4.02
CA GLY A 54 19.04 7.43 -4.67
C GLY A 54 18.02 6.48 -4.02
N CYS A 55 17.94 6.46 -2.69
CA CYS A 55 17.00 5.62 -1.94
C CYS A 55 15.55 6.00 -2.23
N GLY A 56 15.22 7.30 -2.14
CA GLY A 56 13.88 7.80 -2.44
C GLY A 56 13.47 7.51 -3.89
N GLY A 57 14.37 7.74 -4.84
CA GLY A 57 14.14 7.41 -6.26
C GLY A 57 13.88 5.93 -6.50
N LYS A 58 14.69 5.04 -5.91
CA LYS A 58 14.51 3.57 -6.02
C LYS A 58 13.20 3.12 -5.40
N MET A 59 12.85 3.66 -4.24
CA MET A 59 11.59 3.32 -3.55
C MET A 59 10.39 3.74 -4.40
N LEU A 60 10.38 4.99 -4.89
CA LEU A 60 9.29 5.50 -5.72
C LEU A 60 9.11 4.69 -7.00
N TYR A 61 10.21 4.39 -7.70
CA TYR A 61 10.18 3.53 -8.88
C TYR A 61 9.59 2.15 -8.56
N SER A 62 10.04 1.54 -7.46
CA SER A 62 9.57 0.23 -7.02
C SER A 62 8.08 0.24 -6.67
N ILE A 63 7.62 1.29 -5.97
CA ILE A 63 6.19 1.49 -5.66
C ILE A 63 5.35 1.54 -6.94
N HIS A 64 5.78 2.32 -7.93
CA HIS A 64 5.06 2.43 -9.20
C HIS A 64 5.02 1.10 -9.96
N CYS A 65 6.16 0.39 -10.03
CA CYS A 65 6.25 -0.91 -10.68
C CYS A 65 5.31 -1.94 -10.01
N LEU A 66 5.37 -2.03 -8.68
CA LEU A 66 4.51 -2.93 -7.90
C LEU A 66 3.04 -2.57 -8.03
N THR A 67 2.70 -1.28 -7.97
CA THR A 67 1.31 -0.81 -8.14
C THR A 67 0.79 -1.18 -9.53
N ALA A 68 1.60 -1.02 -10.58
CA ALA A 68 1.23 -1.40 -11.93
C ALA A 68 0.95 -2.90 -12.04
N ALA A 69 1.86 -3.75 -11.54
CA ALA A 69 1.69 -5.20 -11.54
C ALA A 69 0.45 -5.63 -10.74
N TYR A 70 0.27 -5.04 -9.56
CA TYR A 70 -0.88 -5.31 -8.68
C TYR A 70 -2.21 -5.00 -9.38
N VAL A 71 -2.33 -3.83 -10.01
CA VAL A 71 -3.57 -3.44 -10.72
C VAL A 71 -3.88 -4.39 -11.88
N GLN A 72 -2.87 -4.95 -12.54
CA GLN A 72 -3.08 -5.94 -13.60
C GLN A 72 -3.54 -7.31 -13.05
N LEU A 73 -2.99 -7.75 -11.91
CA LEU A 73 -3.25 -9.09 -11.38
C LEU A 73 -4.55 -9.19 -10.56
N MET A 74 -4.88 -8.14 -9.82
CA MET A 74 -5.96 -8.18 -8.83
C MET A 74 -7.34 -8.54 -9.37
N PRO A 75 -7.79 -8.05 -10.53
CA PRO A 75 -9.11 -8.42 -11.04
C PRO A 75 -9.27 -9.93 -11.25
N ALA A 76 -8.24 -10.59 -11.78
CA ALA A 76 -8.25 -12.05 -12.01
C ALA A 76 -8.27 -12.81 -10.67
N LEU A 77 -7.46 -12.38 -9.71
CA LEU A 77 -7.41 -12.98 -8.38
C LEU A 77 -8.76 -12.85 -7.66
N VAL A 78 -9.39 -11.67 -7.70
CA VAL A 78 -10.71 -11.43 -7.10
C VAL A 78 -11.80 -12.26 -7.79
N GLN A 79 -11.77 -12.39 -9.12
CA GLN A 79 -12.70 -13.25 -9.85
C GLN A 79 -12.58 -14.72 -9.44
N HIS A 80 -11.36 -15.22 -9.26
CA HIS A 80 -11.11 -16.57 -8.78
C HIS A 80 -11.72 -16.78 -7.39
N HIS A 81 -11.47 -15.85 -6.46
CA HIS A 81 -12.06 -15.91 -5.11
C HIS A 81 -13.59 -15.91 -5.12
N ILE A 82 -14.22 -15.13 -6.02
CA ILE A 82 -15.68 -15.12 -6.17
C ILE A 82 -16.18 -16.48 -6.66
N ALA A 83 -15.51 -17.09 -7.64
CA ALA A 83 -15.87 -18.41 -8.16
C ALA A 83 -15.74 -19.51 -7.11
N ASP A 84 -14.65 -19.51 -6.34
CA ASP A 84 -14.44 -20.46 -5.23
C ASP A 84 -15.54 -20.33 -4.17
N CYS A 85 -15.91 -19.10 -3.83
CA CYS A 85 -17.01 -18.81 -2.90
C CYS A 85 -18.36 -19.34 -3.40
N GLN A 86 -18.65 -19.14 -4.69
CA GLN A 86 -19.89 -19.64 -5.30
C GLN A 86 -19.92 -21.17 -5.29
N ALA A 87 -18.81 -21.83 -5.62
CA ALA A 87 -18.69 -23.29 -5.59
C ALA A 87 -18.86 -23.86 -4.18
N ALA A 88 -18.27 -23.23 -3.16
CA ALA A 88 -18.43 -23.62 -1.77
C ALA A 88 -19.87 -23.45 -1.27
N SER A 89 -20.57 -22.39 -1.69
CA SER A 89 -21.97 -22.13 -1.33
C SER A 89 -22.97 -23.09 -1.97
N ALA A 90 -22.56 -23.79 -3.04
CA ALA A 90 -23.37 -24.82 -3.71
C ALA A 90 -23.30 -26.19 -3.00
N VAL A 91 -22.43 -26.36 -1.99
CA VAL A 91 -22.31 -27.58 -1.18
C VAL A 91 -23.03 -27.37 0.17
N PRO A 92 -24.09 -28.14 0.51
CA PRO A 92 -24.79 -27.98 1.78
C PRO A 92 -23.89 -28.40 2.96
N GLY A 93 -23.53 -27.45 3.83
CA GLY A 93 -22.93 -27.73 5.13
C GLY A 93 -21.56 -27.09 5.44
N VAL A 94 -20.94 -26.33 4.52
CA VAL A 94 -19.67 -25.64 4.81
C VAL A 94 -19.93 -24.20 5.24
N ALA A 95 -19.55 -23.88 6.48
CA ALA A 95 -19.73 -22.57 7.09
C ALA A 95 -18.94 -21.47 6.36
N ALA A 96 -19.61 -20.32 6.16
CA ALA A 96 -19.19 -19.16 5.38
C ALA A 96 -18.08 -18.30 6.00
N ASP A 97 -17.06 -18.91 6.63
CA ASP A 97 -15.97 -18.16 7.26
C ASP A 97 -14.84 -17.81 6.27
N GLN A 98 -14.80 -18.46 5.10
CA GLN A 98 -13.78 -18.26 4.06
C GLN A 98 -14.08 -17.19 3.00
N CYS A 99 -15.32 -16.68 2.90
CA CYS A 99 -15.67 -15.63 1.93
C CYS A 99 -15.46 -14.20 2.45
N ARG A 100 -15.02 -14.03 3.70
CA ARG A 100 -14.67 -12.71 4.23
C ARG A 100 -13.24 -12.39 3.83
N GLY A 101 -13.07 -11.83 2.63
CA GLY A 101 -11.84 -11.18 2.22
C GLY A 101 -11.42 -10.17 3.28
N SER A 102 -10.53 -10.58 4.17
CA SER A 102 -9.83 -9.70 5.09
C SER A 102 -8.53 -9.33 4.38
N PRO A 103 -8.35 -8.08 3.90
CA PRO A 103 -7.00 -7.58 3.78
C PRO A 103 -6.55 -7.40 5.23
N SER A 104 -5.83 -8.39 5.75
CA SER A 104 -5.08 -8.25 7.00
C SER A 104 -4.03 -7.17 6.79
N SER A 105 -4.38 -5.93 7.13
CA SER A 105 -3.45 -4.86 7.39
C SER A 105 -2.88 -5.06 8.79
N SER A 106 -1.63 -5.50 8.85
CA SER A 106 -0.73 -5.21 9.97
C SER A 106 0.23 -4.10 9.53
#